data_AF-A0A1B3WMB5-F1
#
_entry.id   AF-A0A1B3WMB5-F1
#
_cell.length_a   1.000
_cell.length_b   1.000
_cell.length_c   1.000
_cell.angle_alpha   90.00
_cell.angle_beta   90.00
_cell.angle_gamma   90.00
#
_symmetry.space_group_name_H-M   'P 1'
#
loop_
_entity.id
_entity.type
_entity.pdbx_description
1 polymer ?
#
loop_
_entity_poly.entity_id
_entity_poly.type
_entity_poly.pdbx_seq_one_letter_code
_entity_poly.pdbx_strand_id
1 'polypeptide(L)'
;METMYKGISNSPQTVLAESITAEAAAIPVENINVFPEAPNLATIGSGDSAEVIRYNGIEGSRLTSCERGFGGTTANFREAGTQVYRAYTVYDHDTFKANIERLSRDKLDATPHGAAHQADGSDPVTITTQQISDFPTAMTPTGHGETHGPAGSDPIRIDVSQIDGMPSEFNPSPHGSTHAKDGSDPITIEKSQISDFPAAMIPTGHAASHGATGSDALTLTKAQISDFPATMPPAAHTHPKAEITDFPTAMTPTGHKNTHKIGGSDALTPADIGAMVERPNAIEMGGWTGGGGIIDFHFNNDTTADFTSRIGEFTRGIITIVNDLFVIGRIFMNNGQLVQNGGFTNYGATLQPGASWNATTRQQTVNVPGSANSANLLTGPDIGTANSYEEWCNCGVRCVARSGNTLTFQCEAIPSVAIRVSILGG
;
A
#
# COMPACT_ATOMS: atom_id res chain seq x y z
N MET A 1 1.33 -21.40 -14.21
CA MET A 1 0.42 -20.70 -13.29
C MET A 1 0.83 -21.09 -11.90
N GLU A 2 0.70 -20.20 -10.94
CA GLU A 2 0.81 -20.56 -9.52
C GLU A 2 -0.40 -21.39 -9.10
N THR A 3 -0.22 -22.29 -8.13
CA THR A 3 -1.27 -23.21 -7.66
C THR A 3 -2.33 -22.47 -6.87
N MET A 4 -3.58 -22.50 -7.33
CA MET A 4 -4.73 -22.00 -6.56
C MET A 4 -5.36 -23.14 -5.77
N TYR A 5 -5.62 -22.90 -4.49
CA TYR A 5 -6.26 -23.89 -3.63
C TYR A 5 -7.77 -23.65 -3.54
N LYS A 6 -8.54 -24.73 -3.62
CA LYS A 6 -10.00 -24.68 -3.59
C LYS A 6 -10.50 -24.10 -2.25
N GLY A 7 -11.45 -23.17 -2.30
CA GLY A 7 -12.19 -22.70 -1.12
C GLY A 7 -13.37 -23.62 -0.78
N ILE A 8 -14.05 -23.35 0.33
CA ILE A 8 -15.28 -24.04 0.74
C ILE A 8 -16.32 -23.02 1.19
N SER A 9 -17.60 -23.26 0.85
CA SER A 9 -18.69 -22.33 1.16
C SER A 9 -18.78 -22.04 2.64
N ASN A 10 -18.87 -20.75 2.99
CA ASN A 10 -19.00 -20.24 4.36
C ASN A 10 -17.83 -20.55 5.31
N SER A 11 -16.72 -21.13 4.82
CA SER A 11 -15.55 -21.47 5.64
C SER A 11 -15.91 -22.15 6.98
N PRO A 12 -16.62 -23.30 6.96
CA PRO A 12 -17.00 -24.02 8.17
C PRO A 12 -15.79 -24.27 9.08
N GLN A 13 -16.05 -24.16 10.38
CA GLN A 13 -15.02 -24.25 11.41
C GLN A 13 -15.11 -25.59 12.13
N THR A 14 -13.96 -26.13 12.50
CA THR A 14 -13.78 -27.22 13.46
C THR A 14 -12.80 -26.76 14.53
N VAL A 15 -12.48 -27.61 15.49
CA VAL A 15 -11.39 -27.40 16.45
C VAL A 15 -10.35 -28.51 16.38
N LEU A 16 -9.17 -28.24 16.95
CA LEU A 16 -8.12 -29.23 17.18
C LEU A 16 -8.62 -30.28 18.17
N ALA A 17 -8.48 -31.57 17.82
CA ALA A 17 -8.87 -32.66 18.70
C ALA A 17 -7.84 -32.96 19.81
N GLU A 18 -6.58 -32.53 19.64
CA GLU A 18 -5.50 -32.64 20.63
C GLU A 18 -4.53 -31.45 20.45
N SER A 19 -3.75 -31.14 21.49
CA SER A 19 -2.73 -30.08 21.42
C SER A 19 -1.60 -30.46 20.46
N ILE A 20 -1.05 -29.47 19.75
CA ILE A 20 0.02 -29.65 18.76
C ILE A 20 1.21 -28.74 19.06
N THR A 21 2.42 -29.19 18.75
CA THR A 21 3.65 -28.37 18.80
C THR A 21 3.84 -27.58 17.51
N ALA A 22 4.85 -26.70 17.42
CA ALA A 22 5.12 -25.94 16.20
C ALA A 22 5.64 -26.81 15.03
N GLU A 23 6.15 -28.01 15.33
CA GLU A 23 6.75 -28.96 14.37
C GLU A 23 5.76 -30.05 13.91
N ALA A 24 4.53 -30.04 14.43
CA ALA A 24 3.55 -31.08 14.13
C ALA A 24 3.25 -31.14 12.63
N ALA A 25 3.55 -32.28 12.00
CA ALA A 25 3.30 -32.56 10.57
C ALA A 25 1.93 -33.21 10.30
N ALA A 26 1.16 -33.54 11.35
CA ALA A 26 -0.18 -34.07 11.25
C ALA A 26 -1.10 -33.34 12.24
N ILE A 27 -2.13 -32.67 11.71
CA ILE A 27 -3.02 -31.78 12.45
C ILE A 27 -4.36 -32.48 12.67
N PRO A 28 -4.66 -32.90 13.91
CA PRO A 28 -5.86 -33.61 14.27
C PRO A 28 -7.03 -32.64 14.47
N VAL A 29 -8.16 -32.93 13.83
CA VAL A 29 -9.35 -32.09 13.89
C VAL A 29 -10.57 -32.92 14.27
N GLU A 30 -11.53 -32.31 14.97
CA GLU A 30 -12.76 -33.02 15.34
C GLU A 30 -13.64 -33.37 14.14
N ASN A 31 -13.70 -32.50 13.12
CA ASN A 31 -14.46 -32.72 11.91
C ASN A 31 -13.62 -32.43 10.65
N ILE A 32 -13.19 -33.49 9.96
CA ILE A 32 -12.38 -33.38 8.74
C ILE A 32 -13.17 -32.89 7.52
N ASN A 33 -14.49 -33.05 7.52
CA ASN A 33 -15.35 -32.75 6.37
C ASN A 33 -15.53 -31.23 6.12
N VAL A 34 -14.98 -30.39 6.99
CA VAL A 34 -14.97 -28.92 6.83
C VAL A 34 -13.85 -28.44 5.89
N PHE A 35 -12.97 -29.36 5.43
CA PHE A 35 -11.85 -29.04 4.56
C PHE A 35 -12.04 -29.62 3.15
N PRO A 36 -11.59 -28.92 2.09
CA PRO A 36 -11.52 -29.48 0.75
C PRO A 36 -10.48 -30.61 0.62
N GLU A 37 -10.43 -31.25 -0.55
CA GLU A 37 -9.40 -32.25 -0.87
C GLU A 37 -7.99 -31.66 -0.84
N ALA A 38 -7.02 -32.49 -0.45
CA ALA A 38 -5.60 -32.16 -0.44
C ALA A 38 -5.00 -32.19 -1.87
N PRO A 39 -3.93 -31.40 -2.15
CA PRO A 39 -3.31 -30.42 -1.26
C PRO A 39 -4.16 -29.16 -1.11
N ASN A 40 -4.19 -28.57 0.09
CA ASN A 40 -4.89 -27.31 0.36
C ASN A 40 -4.31 -26.58 1.57
N LEU A 41 -4.92 -25.44 1.90
CA LEU A 41 -4.58 -24.62 3.05
C LEU A 41 -5.57 -24.83 4.20
N ALA A 42 -5.11 -24.65 5.42
CA ALA A 42 -5.96 -24.48 6.60
C ALA A 42 -5.40 -23.37 7.48
N THR A 43 -6.25 -22.75 8.27
CA THR A 43 -5.91 -21.70 9.22
C THR A 43 -6.21 -22.20 10.62
N ILE A 44 -5.22 -22.14 11.52
CA ILE A 44 -5.33 -22.50 12.92
C ILE A 44 -5.34 -21.22 13.77
N GLY A 45 -6.36 -21.06 14.60
CA GLY A 45 -6.58 -19.88 15.43
C GLY A 45 -7.28 -18.73 14.69
N SER A 46 -7.39 -17.59 15.35
CA SER A 46 -8.10 -16.39 14.86
C SER A 46 -7.34 -15.11 15.22
N GLY A 47 -7.72 -14.00 14.60
CA GLY A 47 -7.08 -12.70 14.80
C GLY A 47 -5.63 -12.66 14.30
N ASP A 48 -4.85 -11.73 14.84
CA ASP A 48 -3.48 -11.43 14.36
C ASP A 48 -2.47 -12.56 14.61
N SER A 49 -2.82 -13.50 15.50
CA SER A 49 -1.98 -14.66 15.81
C SER A 49 -2.27 -15.88 14.96
N ALA A 50 -3.23 -15.83 14.03
CA ALA A 50 -3.64 -16.99 13.25
C ALA A 50 -2.48 -17.53 12.38
N GLU A 51 -2.37 -18.85 12.32
CA GLU A 51 -1.36 -19.53 11.51
C GLU A 51 -2.01 -20.13 10.27
N VAL A 52 -1.37 -19.99 9.11
CA VAL A 52 -1.74 -20.72 7.90
C VAL A 52 -0.83 -21.94 7.76
N ILE A 53 -1.41 -23.09 7.44
CA ILE A 53 -0.69 -24.31 7.12
C ILE A 53 -1.05 -24.76 5.71
N ARG A 54 -0.15 -25.50 5.08
CA ARG A 54 -0.45 -26.25 3.86
C ARG A 54 -0.44 -27.74 4.17
N TYR A 55 -1.54 -28.45 3.94
CA TYR A 55 -1.61 -29.90 4.07
C TYR A 55 -1.57 -30.56 2.70
N ASN A 56 -0.89 -31.71 2.62
CA ASN A 56 -0.74 -32.47 1.36
C ASN A 56 -1.50 -33.80 1.37
N GLY A 57 -2.07 -34.18 2.51
CA GLY A 57 -2.91 -35.35 2.63
C GLY A 57 -4.02 -35.16 3.67
N ILE A 58 -4.99 -36.06 3.62
CA ILE A 58 -6.01 -36.25 4.64
C ILE A 58 -6.02 -37.75 4.97
N GLU A 59 -5.89 -38.09 6.24
CA GLU A 59 -5.94 -39.47 6.72
C GLU A 59 -6.79 -39.55 7.98
N GLY A 60 -7.93 -40.23 7.89
CA GLY A 60 -8.93 -40.26 8.97
C GLY A 60 -9.37 -38.85 9.36
N SER A 61 -9.23 -38.51 10.64
CA SER A 61 -9.54 -37.18 11.18
C SER A 61 -8.33 -36.24 11.27
N ARG A 62 -7.31 -36.43 10.41
CA ARG A 62 -6.06 -35.64 10.44
C ARG A 62 -5.75 -35.05 9.06
N LEU A 63 -5.37 -33.78 9.05
CA LEU A 63 -4.64 -33.17 7.93
C LEU A 63 -3.19 -33.63 8.04
N THR A 64 -2.60 -34.18 6.98
CA THR A 64 -1.27 -34.81 7.00
C THR A 64 -0.28 -34.17 6.05
N SER A 65 1.01 -34.45 6.29
CA SER A 65 2.13 -33.86 5.56
C SER A 65 2.04 -32.33 5.56
N CYS A 66 1.74 -31.78 6.74
CA CYS A 66 1.51 -30.37 6.94
C CYS A 66 2.82 -29.59 6.98
N GLU A 67 2.88 -28.53 6.17
CA GLU A 67 3.84 -27.45 6.30
C GLU A 67 3.24 -26.36 7.19
N ARG A 68 3.91 -26.10 8.30
CA ARG A 68 3.51 -25.12 9.34
C ARG A 68 4.06 -23.73 9.01
N GLY A 69 3.38 -22.68 9.46
CA GLY A 69 3.80 -21.29 9.21
C GLY A 69 3.83 -20.90 7.72
N PHE A 70 2.95 -21.49 6.91
CA PHE A 70 2.88 -21.22 5.48
C PHE A 70 2.51 -19.75 5.21
N GLY A 71 3.00 -19.20 4.10
CA GLY A 71 2.66 -17.83 3.68
C GLY A 71 3.18 -16.72 4.60
N GLY A 72 4.28 -16.97 5.32
CA GLY A 72 4.90 -15.98 6.22
C GLY A 72 4.25 -15.88 7.60
N THR A 73 3.37 -16.83 7.94
CA THR A 73 2.81 -16.94 9.30
C THR A 73 3.76 -17.68 10.25
N THR A 74 3.61 -17.50 11.56
CA THR A 74 4.50 -18.12 12.55
C THR A 74 3.84 -19.37 13.15
N ALA A 75 4.51 -20.52 12.98
CA ALA A 75 4.12 -21.76 13.64
C ALA A 75 4.31 -21.68 15.15
N ASN A 76 3.28 -22.05 15.91
CA ASN A 76 3.32 -22.04 17.37
C ASN A 76 2.65 -23.30 17.95
N PHE A 77 2.88 -23.52 19.25
CA PHE A 77 2.08 -24.46 20.02
C PHE A 77 0.62 -24.01 20.04
N ARG A 78 -0.31 -24.98 19.93
CA ARG A 78 -1.75 -24.75 20.02
C ARG A 78 -2.39 -25.80 20.89
N GLU A 79 -3.27 -25.36 21.78
CA GLU A 79 -4.00 -26.26 22.67
C GLU A 79 -5.17 -26.94 21.92
N ALA A 80 -5.55 -28.13 22.39
CA ALA A 80 -6.80 -28.77 21.97
C ALA A 80 -7.98 -27.78 22.11
N GLY A 81 -8.95 -27.87 21.20
CA GLY A 81 -10.06 -26.90 21.14
C GLY A 81 -9.73 -25.62 20.36
N THR A 82 -8.48 -25.39 19.93
CA THR A 82 -8.17 -24.25 19.06
C THR A 82 -8.91 -24.39 17.72
N GLN A 83 -9.55 -23.33 17.26
CA GLN A 83 -10.29 -23.30 16.00
C GLN A 83 -9.40 -23.60 14.78
N VAL A 84 -9.91 -24.39 13.84
CA VAL A 84 -9.27 -24.68 12.54
C VAL A 84 -10.31 -24.57 11.43
N TYR A 85 -9.97 -23.91 10.32
CA TYR A 85 -10.88 -23.70 9.19
C TYR A 85 -10.13 -23.33 7.91
N ARG A 86 -10.80 -23.35 6.75
CA ARG A 86 -10.25 -22.84 5.48
C ARG A 86 -10.59 -21.35 5.33
N ALA A 87 -9.73 -20.47 5.81
CA ALA A 87 -9.84 -19.02 5.57
C ALA A 87 -9.44 -18.66 4.14
N TYR A 88 -9.92 -17.54 3.59
CA TYR A 88 -9.30 -16.93 2.41
C TYR A 88 -8.06 -16.14 2.85
N THR A 89 -6.89 -16.50 2.32
CA THR A 89 -5.60 -16.01 2.80
C THR A 89 -4.97 -15.01 1.83
N VAL A 90 -3.90 -14.33 2.27
CA VAL A 90 -3.08 -13.49 1.39
C VAL A 90 -2.52 -14.30 0.22
N TYR A 91 -2.09 -15.54 0.46
CA TYR A 91 -1.64 -16.45 -0.61
C TYR A 91 -2.71 -16.62 -1.69
N ASP A 92 -3.98 -16.82 -1.31
CA ASP A 92 -5.07 -16.95 -2.28
C ASP A 92 -5.24 -15.68 -3.13
N HIS A 93 -5.18 -14.51 -2.50
CA HIS A 93 -5.28 -13.23 -3.20
C HIS A 93 -4.13 -13.01 -4.17
N ASP A 94 -2.90 -13.19 -3.70
CA ASP A 94 -1.70 -12.91 -4.48
C ASP A 94 -1.56 -13.89 -5.64
N THR A 95 -1.79 -15.18 -5.42
CA THR A 95 -1.75 -16.19 -6.47
C THR A 95 -2.88 -16.00 -7.48
N PHE A 96 -4.09 -15.64 -7.05
CA PHE A 96 -5.18 -15.28 -7.97
C PHE A 96 -4.81 -14.09 -8.85
N LYS A 97 -4.34 -13.00 -8.24
CA LYS A 97 -3.90 -11.78 -8.93
C LYS A 97 -2.76 -12.07 -9.89
N ALA A 98 -1.70 -12.74 -9.43
CA ALA A 98 -0.53 -13.08 -10.24
C ALA A 98 -0.90 -13.94 -11.45
N ASN A 99 -1.81 -14.90 -11.27
CA ASN A 99 -2.31 -15.72 -12.37
C ASN A 99 -3.11 -14.90 -13.39
N ILE A 100 -3.94 -13.95 -12.96
CA ILE A 100 -4.67 -13.04 -13.86
C ILE A 100 -3.73 -12.12 -14.61
N GLU A 101 -2.79 -11.47 -13.93
CA GLU A 101 -1.83 -10.57 -14.56
C GLU A 101 -0.97 -11.31 -15.58
N ARG A 102 -0.54 -12.54 -15.23
CA ARG A 102 0.18 -13.41 -16.16
C ARG A 102 -0.67 -13.79 -17.35
N LEU A 103 -1.94 -14.15 -17.13
CA LEU A 103 -2.87 -14.41 -18.22
C LEU A 103 -3.07 -13.17 -19.10
N SER A 104 -3.12 -11.97 -18.52
CA SER A 104 -3.22 -10.71 -19.27
C SER A 104 -1.98 -10.46 -20.12
N ARG A 105 -0.77 -10.66 -19.57
CA ARG A 105 0.48 -10.56 -20.33
C ARG A 105 0.54 -11.60 -21.45
N ASP A 106 0.33 -12.86 -21.10
CA ASP A 106 0.52 -13.98 -22.03
C ASP A 106 -0.58 -14.04 -23.11
N LYS A 107 -1.79 -13.53 -22.84
CA LYS A 107 -2.85 -13.38 -23.87
C LYS A 107 -2.63 -12.19 -24.80
N LEU A 108 -1.86 -11.17 -24.38
CA LEU A 108 -1.40 -10.11 -25.28
C LEU A 108 -0.33 -10.63 -26.25
N ASP A 109 0.44 -11.65 -25.83
CA ASP A 109 1.50 -12.28 -26.63
C ASP A 109 1.10 -13.63 -27.27
N ALA A 110 -0.19 -13.96 -27.28
CA ALA A 110 -0.71 -15.14 -27.98
C ALA A 110 -0.68 -14.92 -29.50
N THR A 111 0.54 -14.87 -30.07
CA THR A 111 0.91 -15.04 -31.50
C THR A 111 0.22 -14.08 -32.48
N PRO A 112 0.95 -13.33 -33.33
CA PRO A 112 0.43 -12.21 -34.11
C PRO A 112 -0.52 -12.66 -35.23
N HIS A 113 -1.75 -13.02 -34.90
CA HIS A 113 -2.82 -13.01 -35.90
C HIS A 113 -3.33 -11.57 -36.03
N GLY A 114 -3.41 -10.81 -34.94
CA GLY A 114 -3.83 -9.40 -34.99
C GLY A 114 -2.85 -8.42 -35.65
N ALA A 115 -1.56 -8.77 -35.79
CA ALA A 115 -0.56 -7.90 -36.42
C ALA A 115 -0.23 -8.28 -37.88
N ALA A 116 -0.72 -9.44 -38.35
CA ALA A 116 -0.60 -9.84 -39.75
C ALA A 116 -1.78 -9.36 -40.60
N HIS A 117 -2.85 -8.88 -39.96
CA HIS A 117 -4.06 -8.44 -40.61
C HIS A 117 -4.15 -6.91 -40.68
N GLN A 118 -4.30 -6.34 -41.87
CA GLN A 118 -4.57 -4.92 -42.04
C GLN A 118 -6.00 -4.62 -41.59
N ALA A 119 -6.18 -3.56 -40.79
CA ALA A 119 -7.47 -3.24 -40.16
C ALA A 119 -8.59 -2.87 -41.15
N ASP A 120 -8.25 -2.61 -42.40
CA ASP A 120 -9.17 -2.35 -43.52
C ASP A 120 -9.62 -3.64 -44.25
N GLY A 121 -9.14 -4.81 -43.81
CA GLY A 121 -9.43 -6.10 -44.43
C GLY A 121 -8.63 -6.39 -45.70
N SER A 122 -7.54 -5.65 -45.97
CA SER A 122 -6.70 -5.83 -47.16
C SER A 122 -5.68 -6.99 -47.07
N ASP A 123 -6.04 -8.02 -46.30
CA ASP A 123 -5.19 -9.19 -46.15
C ASP A 123 -5.09 -9.95 -47.47
N PRO A 124 -3.89 -10.41 -47.86
CA PRO A 124 -3.74 -11.18 -49.09
C PRO A 124 -4.51 -12.50 -48.97
N VAL A 125 -5.69 -12.55 -49.59
CA VAL A 125 -6.43 -13.79 -49.80
C VAL A 125 -5.79 -14.49 -51.00
N THR A 126 -5.01 -15.54 -50.75
CA THR A 126 -4.54 -16.43 -51.80
C THR A 126 -5.71 -17.27 -52.31
N ILE A 127 -6.40 -16.78 -53.34
CA ILE A 127 -7.39 -17.57 -54.06
C ILE A 127 -6.65 -18.51 -55.02
N THR A 128 -6.73 -19.81 -54.74
CA THR A 128 -6.24 -20.82 -55.68
C THR A 128 -7.23 -20.97 -56.85
N THR A 129 -6.76 -21.40 -58.02
CA THR A 129 -7.63 -21.68 -59.18
C THR A 129 -8.76 -22.68 -58.87
N GLN A 130 -8.64 -23.45 -57.80
CA GLN A 130 -9.67 -24.37 -57.31
C GLN A 130 -10.86 -23.68 -56.62
N GLN A 131 -10.69 -22.44 -56.13
CA GLN A 131 -11.69 -21.70 -55.34
C GLN A 131 -12.50 -20.70 -56.18
N ILE A 132 -12.19 -20.55 -57.47
CA ILE A 132 -12.98 -19.74 -58.40
C ILE A 132 -13.84 -20.70 -59.23
N SER A 133 -15.12 -20.81 -58.87
CA SER A 133 -16.07 -21.72 -59.53
C SER A 133 -16.38 -21.36 -60.99
N ASP A 134 -16.02 -20.14 -61.44
CA ASP A 134 -16.38 -19.61 -62.75
C ASP A 134 -15.17 -19.28 -63.67
N PHE A 135 -13.96 -19.80 -63.40
CA PHE A 135 -12.84 -19.56 -64.31
C PHE A 135 -12.99 -20.42 -65.59
N PRO A 136 -13.18 -19.83 -66.78
CA PRO A 136 -13.32 -20.60 -68.01
C PRO A 136 -12.00 -21.33 -68.30
N THR A 137 -12.08 -22.65 -68.50
CA THR A 137 -10.91 -23.53 -68.75
C THR A 137 -10.27 -23.29 -70.12
N ALA A 138 -10.87 -22.44 -70.97
CA ALA A 138 -10.33 -21.98 -72.23
C ALA A 138 -10.90 -20.60 -72.59
N MET A 139 -10.02 -19.66 -72.97
CA MET A 139 -10.41 -18.46 -73.71
C MET A 139 -10.16 -18.72 -75.19
N THR A 140 -11.21 -18.82 -75.99
CA THR A 140 -11.11 -18.89 -77.45
C THR A 140 -11.10 -17.46 -77.99
N PRO A 141 -10.03 -17.00 -78.68
CA PRO A 141 -10.05 -15.68 -79.30
C PRO A 141 -11.10 -15.63 -80.41
N THR A 142 -12.02 -14.66 -80.34
CA THR A 142 -12.92 -14.35 -81.45
C THR A 142 -12.07 -13.72 -82.56
N GLY A 143 -11.95 -14.38 -83.71
CA GLY A 143 -11.23 -13.84 -84.85
C GLY A 143 -11.88 -12.53 -85.32
N HIS A 144 -11.09 -11.46 -85.43
CA HIS A 144 -11.48 -10.30 -86.22
C HIS A 144 -11.34 -10.70 -87.69
N GLY A 145 -12.42 -10.55 -88.45
CA GLY A 145 -12.38 -10.78 -89.88
C GLY A 145 -13.61 -10.18 -90.50
N GLU A 146 -13.48 -8.94 -91.00
CA GLU A 146 -14.32 -8.44 -92.11
C GLU A 146 -13.60 -7.44 -93.05
N THR A 147 -12.25 -7.31 -93.05
CA THR A 147 -11.60 -6.33 -93.97
C THR A 147 -10.33 -6.77 -94.71
N HIS A 148 -9.92 -8.05 -94.72
CA HIS A 148 -8.75 -8.46 -95.52
C HIS A 148 -8.97 -9.77 -96.27
N GLY A 149 -8.64 -9.78 -97.57
CA GLY A 149 -8.44 -11.01 -98.34
C GLY A 149 -7.17 -11.75 -97.86
N PRO A 150 -7.09 -13.09 -98.00
CA PRO A 150 -5.91 -13.84 -97.60
C PRO A 150 -4.70 -13.38 -98.42
N ALA A 151 -3.57 -13.12 -97.74
CA ALA A 151 -2.27 -12.72 -98.32
C ALA A 151 -2.09 -11.25 -98.78
N GLY A 152 -2.78 -10.29 -98.14
CA GLY A 152 -2.29 -8.90 -98.01
C GLY A 152 -1.93 -8.20 -99.31
N SER A 153 -2.67 -8.48 -100.39
CA SER A 153 -2.47 -7.87 -101.70
C SER A 153 -3.82 -7.33 -102.17
N ASP A 154 -4.09 -6.06 -101.87
CA ASP A 154 -5.24 -5.34 -102.40
C ASP A 154 -4.79 -4.54 -103.63
N PRO A 155 -4.96 -5.06 -104.86
CA PRO A 155 -4.52 -4.37 -106.06
C PRO A 155 -5.39 -3.12 -106.32
N ILE A 156 -4.80 -1.94 -106.13
CA ILE A 156 -5.31 -0.71 -106.74
C ILE A 156 -4.91 -0.74 -108.21
N ARG A 157 -5.84 -1.10 -109.09
CA ARG A 157 -5.64 -1.03 -110.54
C ARG A 157 -5.86 0.41 -111.01
N ILE A 158 -4.78 1.17 -111.18
CA ILE A 158 -4.80 2.45 -111.92
C ILE A 158 -4.56 2.13 -113.38
N ASP A 159 -5.51 2.49 -114.25
CA ASP A 159 -5.34 2.38 -115.71
C ASP A 159 -4.47 3.54 -116.20
N VAL A 160 -3.58 3.30 -117.17
CA VAL A 160 -2.62 4.29 -117.67
C VAL A 160 -3.34 5.49 -118.31
N SER A 161 -4.59 5.31 -118.73
CA SER A 161 -5.46 6.39 -119.20
C SER A 161 -5.92 7.37 -118.10
N GLN A 162 -5.61 7.11 -116.82
CA GLN A 162 -6.00 7.93 -115.68
C GLN A 162 -4.89 8.87 -115.19
N ILE A 163 -3.76 8.94 -115.90
CA ILE A 163 -2.62 9.80 -115.57
C ILE A 163 -2.52 10.89 -116.64
N ASP A 164 -3.03 12.08 -116.33
CA ASP A 164 -2.90 13.26 -117.21
C ASP A 164 -1.44 13.75 -117.23
N GLY A 165 -0.88 13.98 -118.43
CA GLY A 165 0.49 14.45 -118.62
C GLY A 165 1.59 13.38 -118.80
N MET A 166 1.25 12.11 -119.02
CA MET A 166 2.26 11.07 -119.31
C MET A 166 2.75 11.16 -120.77
N PRO A 167 4.05 11.42 -121.04
CA PRO A 167 4.59 11.48 -122.40
C PRO A 167 4.58 10.09 -123.06
N SER A 168 4.21 10.03 -124.35
CA SER A 168 3.98 8.80 -125.11
C SER A 168 5.24 8.02 -125.50
N GLU A 169 6.43 8.58 -125.30
CA GLU A 169 7.72 7.93 -125.56
C GLU A 169 8.77 8.40 -124.56
N PHE A 170 9.35 7.44 -123.84
CA PHE A 170 10.60 7.64 -123.08
C PHE A 170 11.76 7.25 -123.99
N ASN A 171 12.60 8.23 -124.37
CA ASN A 171 13.88 7.97 -125.01
C ASN A 171 15.00 8.05 -123.96
N PRO A 172 15.51 6.93 -123.41
CA PRO A 172 16.58 6.98 -122.44
C PRO A 172 17.93 7.22 -123.12
N SER A 173 18.59 8.33 -122.76
CA SER A 173 20.02 8.53 -123.01
C SER A 173 20.81 7.54 -122.13
N PRO A 174 21.70 6.69 -122.69
CA PRO A 174 22.37 5.65 -121.93
C PRO A 174 23.36 6.23 -120.93
N HIS A 175 23.17 5.95 -119.64
CA HIS A 175 24.24 6.07 -118.66
C HIS A 175 24.24 4.84 -117.74
N GLY A 176 25.33 4.10 -117.88
CA GLY A 176 26.02 3.33 -116.84
C GLY A 176 25.14 2.59 -115.84
N SER A 177 24.82 1.36 -116.22
CA SER A 177 24.75 0.19 -115.35
C SER A 177 25.57 0.30 -114.04
N THR A 178 24.91 0.48 -112.89
CA THR A 178 25.33 -0.11 -111.60
C THR A 178 24.28 -0.08 -110.47
N HIS A 179 23.04 0.38 -110.66
CA HIS A 179 22.07 0.48 -109.55
C HIS A 179 20.92 -0.53 -109.63
N ALA A 180 20.58 -1.16 -108.51
CA ALA A 180 19.39 -1.99 -108.38
C ALA A 180 18.13 -1.12 -108.40
N LYS A 181 17.11 -1.59 -109.11
CA LYS A 181 15.86 -0.90 -109.53
C LYS A 181 14.88 -0.53 -108.41
N ASP A 182 15.31 -0.65 -107.16
CA ASP A 182 14.55 -0.51 -105.92
C ASP A 182 15.33 0.30 -104.86
N GLY A 183 16.46 0.94 -105.23
CA GLY A 183 17.23 1.80 -104.32
C GLY A 183 17.81 1.04 -103.10
N SER A 184 17.90 -0.28 -103.21
CA SER A 184 18.34 -1.18 -102.13
C SER A 184 19.87 -1.34 -102.05
N ASP A 185 20.61 -0.50 -102.78
CA ASP A 185 22.06 -0.45 -102.68
C ASP A 185 22.41 0.13 -101.29
N PRO A 186 23.22 -0.56 -100.46
CA PRO A 186 23.65 0.00 -99.20
C PRO A 186 24.50 1.25 -99.47
N ILE A 187 23.99 2.41 -99.07
CA ILE A 187 24.78 3.64 -98.95
C ILE A 187 25.71 3.45 -97.74
N THR A 188 26.97 3.13 -98.02
CA THR A 188 28.03 3.13 -97.01
C THR A 188 28.54 4.57 -96.86
N ILE A 189 28.12 5.25 -95.79
CA ILE A 189 28.71 6.55 -95.39
C ILE A 189 29.88 6.26 -94.46
N GLU A 190 31.10 6.60 -94.89
CA GLU A 190 32.26 6.57 -93.99
C GLU A 190 32.23 7.78 -93.04
N LYS A 191 32.74 7.62 -91.81
CA LYS A 191 32.74 8.69 -90.78
C LYS A 191 33.35 10.01 -91.27
N SER A 192 34.29 9.94 -92.21
CA SER A 192 34.95 11.08 -92.86
C SER A 192 34.01 11.95 -93.71
N GLN A 193 32.84 11.41 -94.10
CA GLN A 193 31.87 12.06 -94.99
C GLN A 193 30.76 12.81 -94.24
N ILE A 194 30.80 12.83 -92.90
CA ILE A 194 29.85 13.59 -92.06
C ILE A 194 30.63 14.74 -91.41
N SER A 195 30.40 15.97 -91.89
CA SER A 195 31.17 17.17 -91.50
C SER A 195 31.09 17.49 -90.00
N ASP A 196 30.01 17.05 -89.35
CA ASP A 196 29.67 17.43 -87.97
C ASP A 196 29.69 16.22 -87.03
N PHE A 197 30.36 15.13 -87.42
CA PHE A 197 30.41 13.93 -86.59
C PHE A 197 31.35 14.15 -85.38
N PRO A 198 30.86 14.03 -84.13
CA PRO A 198 31.69 14.28 -82.96
C PRO A 198 32.83 13.25 -82.87
N ALA A 199 34.06 13.72 -82.71
CA ALA A 199 35.26 12.88 -82.59
C ALA A 199 35.21 11.90 -81.41
N ALA A 200 34.35 12.18 -80.42
CA ALA A 200 33.99 11.28 -79.33
C ALA A 200 32.54 11.57 -78.88
N MET A 201 31.70 10.52 -78.81
CA MET A 201 30.52 10.56 -77.96
C MET A 201 30.99 10.41 -76.51
N ILE A 202 31.23 11.52 -75.83
CA ILE A 202 31.49 11.51 -74.39
C ILE A 202 30.11 11.46 -73.71
N PRO A 203 29.75 10.37 -72.99
CA PRO A 203 28.57 10.39 -72.16
C PRO A 203 28.73 11.52 -71.14
N THR A 204 27.81 12.49 -71.13
CA THR A 204 27.68 13.42 -70.02
C THR A 204 27.44 12.59 -68.76
N GLY A 205 28.38 12.67 -67.82
CA GLY A 205 28.55 11.71 -66.73
C GLY A 205 27.26 11.34 -66.01
N HIS A 206 26.95 10.05 -65.98
CA HIS A 206 26.19 9.50 -64.87
C HIS A 206 27.13 9.49 -63.66
N ALA A 207 26.67 10.07 -62.55
CA ALA A 207 27.46 10.33 -61.36
C ALA A 207 28.33 9.13 -60.93
N ALA A 208 29.56 9.43 -60.51
CA ALA A 208 30.51 8.49 -59.93
C ALA A 208 30.09 7.95 -58.54
N SER A 209 28.80 7.70 -58.32
CA SER A 209 28.23 7.34 -57.01
C SER A 209 27.55 5.96 -56.98
N HIS A 210 27.50 5.23 -58.08
CA HIS A 210 26.83 3.92 -58.11
C HIS A 210 27.79 2.79 -57.69
N GLY A 211 27.47 2.11 -56.59
CA GLY A 211 28.09 0.82 -56.24
C GLY A 211 27.66 -0.28 -57.22
N ALA A 212 28.51 -1.28 -57.43
CA ALA A 212 28.41 -2.30 -58.49
C ALA A 212 27.15 -3.21 -58.47
N THR A 213 26.17 -2.96 -57.61
CA THR A 213 24.93 -3.73 -57.45
C THR A 213 23.66 -2.90 -57.60
N GLY A 214 23.73 -1.68 -58.16
CA GLY A 214 22.55 -0.95 -58.67
C GLY A 214 21.48 -0.65 -57.62
N SER A 215 21.88 -0.36 -56.38
CA SER A 215 20.98 0.10 -55.33
C SER A 215 21.55 1.37 -54.74
N ASP A 216 21.17 2.52 -55.31
CA ASP A 216 21.51 3.80 -54.69
C ASP A 216 20.43 4.12 -53.67
N ALA A 217 20.86 4.62 -52.52
CA ALA A 217 19.93 5.11 -51.52
C ALA A 217 19.13 6.28 -52.13
N LEU A 218 17.86 6.04 -52.44
CA LEU A 218 16.92 7.10 -52.79
C LEU A 218 16.56 7.83 -51.49
N THR A 219 17.24 8.95 -51.22
CA THR A 219 16.91 9.82 -50.08
C THR A 219 15.65 10.61 -50.42
N LEU A 220 14.48 10.10 -50.02
CA LEU A 220 13.21 10.81 -50.11
C LEU A 220 13.06 11.77 -48.92
N THR A 221 12.74 13.03 -49.19
CA THR A 221 12.36 14.00 -48.15
C THR A 221 10.90 13.80 -47.75
N LYS A 222 10.53 14.23 -46.53
CA LYS A 222 9.16 14.15 -46.00
C LYS A 222 8.09 14.70 -46.96
N ALA A 223 8.43 15.71 -47.76
CA ALA A 223 7.54 16.35 -48.73
C ALA A 223 7.28 15.51 -49.99
N GLN A 224 8.11 14.51 -50.26
CA GLN A 224 8.02 13.66 -51.46
C GLN A 224 7.22 12.37 -51.22
N ILE A 225 6.71 12.16 -49.99
CA ILE A 225 5.89 11.01 -49.62
C ILE A 225 4.48 11.53 -49.37
N SER A 226 3.56 11.29 -50.32
CA SER A 226 2.19 11.83 -50.31
C SER A 226 1.39 11.46 -49.07
N ASP A 227 1.73 10.31 -48.45
CA ASP A 227 0.99 9.71 -47.37
C ASP A 227 1.79 9.73 -46.05
N PHE A 228 2.77 10.64 -45.94
CA PHE A 228 3.57 10.73 -44.72
C PHE A 228 2.69 11.19 -43.54
N PRO A 229 2.60 10.42 -42.44
CA PRO A 229 1.70 10.75 -41.34
C PRO A 229 2.07 12.10 -40.71
N ALA A 230 1.06 12.98 -40.56
CA ALA A 230 1.22 14.32 -39.99
C ALA A 230 1.71 14.28 -38.53
N THR A 231 1.42 13.18 -37.82
CA THR A 231 1.90 12.89 -36.48
C THR A 231 2.38 11.44 -36.43
N MET A 232 3.60 11.22 -35.95
CA MET A 232 4.04 9.91 -35.47
C MET A 232 3.85 9.93 -33.95
N PRO A 233 2.69 9.49 -33.42
CA PRO A 233 2.53 9.40 -31.98
C PRO A 233 3.59 8.42 -31.45
N PRO A 234 4.45 8.83 -30.49
CA PRO A 234 5.43 7.93 -29.94
C PRO A 234 4.69 6.76 -29.28
N ALA A 235 5.02 5.54 -29.70
CA ALA A 235 4.56 4.35 -29.02
C ALA A 235 5.18 4.33 -27.62
N ALA A 236 4.35 3.98 -26.63
CA ALA A 236 4.86 3.71 -25.30
C ALA A 236 5.92 2.61 -25.40
N HIS A 237 7.13 2.92 -25.00
CA HIS A 237 8.23 1.99 -24.92
C HIS A 237 8.89 2.15 -23.56
N THR A 238 9.57 1.09 -23.13
CA THR A 238 10.24 1.03 -21.83
C THR A 238 11.74 0.97 -22.06
N HIS A 239 12.48 1.76 -21.29
CA HIS A 239 13.93 1.60 -21.16
C HIS A 239 14.25 0.92 -19.83
N PRO A 240 15.04 -0.16 -19.80
CA PRO A 240 15.74 -0.60 -18.61
C PRO A 240 16.59 0.54 -18.06
N LYS A 241 16.68 0.67 -16.73
CA LYS A 241 17.54 1.67 -16.05
C LYS A 241 19.00 1.65 -16.55
N ALA A 242 19.48 0.49 -16.98
CA ALA A 242 20.83 0.30 -17.51
C ALA A 242 21.09 1.05 -18.83
N GLU A 243 20.04 1.38 -19.60
CA GLU A 243 20.14 2.11 -20.87
C GLU A 243 20.17 3.64 -20.68
N ILE A 244 19.94 4.12 -19.46
CA ILE A 244 19.88 5.55 -19.14
C ILE A 244 21.19 5.94 -18.45
N THR A 245 22.12 6.49 -19.22
CA THR A 245 23.49 6.80 -18.80
C THR A 245 23.60 7.95 -17.81
N ASP A 246 22.55 8.76 -17.66
CA ASP A 246 22.46 9.90 -16.74
C ASP A 246 21.47 9.66 -15.59
N PHE A 247 21.07 8.41 -15.35
CA PHE A 247 20.15 8.12 -14.27
C PHE A 247 20.79 8.44 -12.91
N PRO A 248 20.16 9.27 -12.06
CA PRO A 248 20.74 9.65 -10.78
C PRO A 248 20.98 8.41 -9.91
N THR A 249 22.19 8.31 -9.35
CA THR A 249 22.60 7.22 -8.45
C THR A 249 21.76 7.16 -7.17
N ALA A 250 21.16 8.29 -6.77
CA ALA A 250 20.19 8.37 -5.70
C ALA A 250 19.15 9.46 -5.98
N MET A 251 17.87 9.15 -5.81
CA MET A 251 16.81 10.15 -5.64
C MET A 251 16.58 10.31 -4.14
N THR A 252 17.38 11.15 -3.48
CA THR A 252 17.23 11.40 -2.06
C THR A 252 15.89 12.13 -1.82
N PRO A 253 14.92 11.52 -1.12
CA PRO A 253 13.68 12.22 -0.77
C PRO A 253 14.01 13.46 0.05
N THR A 254 13.44 14.61 -0.30
CA THR A 254 13.50 15.77 0.59
C THR A 254 12.55 15.50 1.75
N GLY A 255 13.08 15.38 2.97
CA GLY A 255 12.27 15.14 4.16
C GLY A 255 11.24 16.26 4.37
N HIS A 256 9.96 15.91 4.37
CA HIS A 256 8.84 16.82 4.59
C HIS A 256 8.19 16.57 5.96
N LYS A 257 9.01 16.68 7.01
CA LYS A 257 8.64 16.41 8.41
C LYS A 257 7.33 17.11 8.84
N ASN A 258 7.00 18.24 8.22
CA ASN A 258 5.84 19.07 8.57
C ASN A 258 4.50 18.58 8.01
N THR A 259 4.43 17.47 7.26
CA THR A 259 3.17 17.03 6.61
C THR A 259 2.69 15.62 6.98
N HIS A 260 3.32 14.96 7.96
CA HIS A 260 2.88 13.63 8.37
C HIS A 260 1.55 13.69 9.16
N LYS A 261 0.50 13.12 8.57
CA LYS A 261 -0.63 12.54 9.31
C LYS A 261 -0.25 11.13 9.77
N ILE A 262 -0.81 10.71 10.90
CA ILE A 262 -0.57 9.39 11.51
C ILE A 262 -0.87 8.27 10.50
N GLY A 263 0.11 7.38 10.22
CA GLY A 263 -0.06 6.18 9.39
C GLY A 263 0.93 5.99 8.21
N GLY A 264 1.91 6.88 8.02
CA GLY A 264 2.99 6.68 7.03
C GLY A 264 4.14 5.81 7.56
N SER A 265 4.93 5.21 6.65
CA SER A 265 6.09 4.36 6.96
C SER A 265 7.30 5.11 7.56
N ASP A 266 7.22 6.43 7.69
CA ASP A 266 8.09 7.23 8.57
C ASP A 266 7.50 7.18 9.98
N ALA A 267 7.89 6.15 10.74
CA ALA A 267 7.47 6.02 12.13
C ALA A 267 8.14 7.12 12.95
N LEU A 268 7.37 8.11 13.39
CA LEU A 268 7.79 8.97 14.49
C LEU A 268 8.07 8.07 15.69
N THR A 269 9.30 8.05 16.17
CA THR A 269 9.61 7.38 17.43
C THR A 269 9.01 8.20 18.58
N PRO A 270 8.69 7.59 19.73
CA PRO A 270 8.27 8.34 20.92
C PRO A 270 9.24 9.50 21.26
N ALA A 271 10.54 9.32 21.01
CA ALA A 271 11.55 10.36 21.20
C ALA A 271 11.35 11.59 20.30
N ASP A 272 10.83 11.41 19.07
CA ASP A 272 10.61 12.51 18.11
C ASP A 272 9.56 13.53 18.56
N ILE A 273 8.69 13.15 19.49
CA ILE A 273 7.65 14.01 20.09
C ILE A 273 7.91 14.31 21.58
N GLY A 274 9.09 13.96 22.09
CA GLY A 274 9.43 14.10 23.51
C GLY A 274 8.65 13.17 24.44
N ALA A 275 8.04 12.10 23.91
CA ALA A 275 7.39 11.09 24.73
C ALA A 275 8.42 10.17 25.40
N MET A 276 8.32 10.03 26.72
CA MET A 276 9.14 9.09 27.49
C MET A 276 8.79 7.64 27.13
N VAL A 277 9.78 6.74 27.30
CA VAL A 277 9.67 5.28 27.12
C VAL A 277 8.45 4.75 27.89
N GLU A 278 7.74 3.76 27.31
CA GLU A 278 6.40 3.26 27.70
C GLU A 278 6.20 2.93 29.19
N ARG A 279 7.25 2.84 30.01
CA ARG A 279 7.15 2.46 31.43
C ARG A 279 8.24 3.12 32.28
N PRO A 280 8.15 4.42 32.61
CA PRO A 280 9.09 5.01 33.55
C PRO A 280 8.75 4.53 34.96
N ASN A 281 9.70 3.85 35.62
CA ASN A 281 9.56 3.46 37.02
C ASN A 281 9.59 4.67 37.97
N ALA A 282 10.10 5.80 37.49
CA ALA A 282 10.05 7.11 38.14
C ALA A 282 9.92 8.19 37.06
N ILE A 283 8.99 9.13 37.24
CA ILE A 283 8.90 10.35 36.44
C ILE A 283 9.67 11.42 37.23
N GLU A 284 10.92 11.67 36.84
CA GLU A 284 11.76 12.70 37.47
C GLU A 284 11.58 14.02 36.71
N MET A 285 10.86 14.97 37.31
CA MET A 285 10.63 16.29 36.74
C MET A 285 11.64 17.29 37.31
N GLY A 286 12.58 17.76 36.49
CA GLY A 286 13.48 18.84 36.84
C GLY A 286 12.73 20.18 36.89
N GLY A 287 12.70 20.83 38.06
CA GLY A 287 12.14 22.17 38.22
C GLY A 287 13.15 23.28 37.93
N TRP A 288 12.68 24.43 37.41
CA TRP A 288 13.45 25.68 37.41
C TRP A 288 13.78 26.05 38.86
N THR A 289 15.03 26.42 39.11
CA THR A 289 15.62 26.91 40.38
C THR A 289 14.85 28.01 41.14
N GLY A 290 13.76 28.57 40.61
CA GLY A 290 12.92 29.56 41.28
C GLY A 290 11.45 29.17 41.49
N GLY A 291 11.01 28.00 41.01
CA GLY A 291 9.58 27.67 40.96
C GLY A 291 9.17 26.25 41.34
N GLY A 292 10.12 25.33 41.55
CA GLY A 292 9.82 23.93 41.86
C GLY A 292 9.14 23.20 40.68
N GLY A 293 9.42 21.90 40.52
CA GLY A 293 8.65 21.09 39.58
C GLY A 293 7.26 20.87 40.14
N ILE A 294 6.23 21.49 39.56
CA ILE A 294 4.84 21.16 39.88
C ILE A 294 4.39 20.00 38.99
N ILE A 295 3.86 18.93 39.60
CA ILE A 295 3.01 17.98 38.88
C ILE A 295 1.63 18.61 38.88
N ASP A 296 1.33 19.33 37.80
CA ASP A 296 0.05 20.00 37.64
C ASP A 296 -0.88 19.14 36.79
N PHE A 297 -1.86 18.50 37.45
CA PHE A 297 -2.94 17.82 36.75
C PHE A 297 -4.03 18.85 36.39
N HIS A 298 -3.77 19.69 35.40
CA HIS A 298 -4.72 20.66 34.88
C HIS A 298 -5.79 19.96 34.03
N PHE A 299 -7.01 19.79 34.56
CA PHE A 299 -8.14 19.22 33.81
C PHE A 299 -9.12 20.24 33.24
N ASN A 300 -8.93 21.54 33.47
CA ASN A 300 -9.86 22.57 32.99
C ASN A 300 -9.16 23.87 32.60
N ASN A 301 -9.21 24.20 31.31
CA ASN A 301 -9.09 25.57 30.80
C ASN A 301 -10.15 25.86 29.73
N ASP A 302 -11.22 25.07 29.64
CA ASP A 302 -12.27 25.37 28.67
C ASP A 302 -13.64 25.02 29.23
N THR A 303 -14.55 25.99 29.20
CA THR A 303 -15.91 25.94 29.74
C THR A 303 -16.81 24.88 29.09
N THR A 304 -16.30 24.11 28.14
CA THR A 304 -17.07 23.16 27.32
C THR A 304 -16.62 21.70 27.43
N ALA A 305 -15.53 21.37 28.14
CA ALA A 305 -15.05 19.99 28.21
C ALA A 305 -14.70 19.56 29.64
N ASP A 306 -15.57 18.74 30.24
CA ASP A 306 -15.31 18.08 31.52
C ASP A 306 -14.50 16.79 31.31
N PHE A 307 -13.18 16.89 31.49
CA PHE A 307 -12.27 15.74 31.37
C PHE A 307 -12.24 14.83 32.60
N THR A 308 -13.02 15.14 33.65
CA THR A 308 -13.09 14.34 34.88
C THR A 308 -13.57 12.91 34.61
N SER A 309 -14.34 12.70 33.54
CA SER A 309 -14.85 11.39 33.11
C SER A 309 -13.77 10.40 32.62
N ARG A 310 -12.62 10.86 32.12
CA ARG A 310 -11.57 9.98 31.54
C ARG A 310 -10.64 9.35 32.58
N ILE A 311 -10.63 9.85 33.82
CA ILE A 311 -9.82 9.27 34.90
C ILE A 311 -10.57 8.10 35.56
N GLY A 312 -11.90 8.12 35.55
CA GLY A 312 -12.72 7.10 36.20
C GLY A 312 -12.64 5.69 35.60
N GLU A 313 -12.19 5.54 34.34
CA GLU A 313 -12.22 4.24 33.63
C GLU A 313 -10.99 3.35 33.91
N PHE A 314 -9.85 3.93 34.33
CA PHE A 314 -8.59 3.16 34.46
C PHE A 314 -7.82 3.30 35.77
N THR A 315 -8.22 4.15 36.72
CA THR A 315 -7.43 4.34 37.96
C THR A 315 -8.03 3.62 39.16
N ARG A 316 -7.70 2.33 39.33
CA ARG A 316 -7.63 1.73 40.67
C ARG A 316 -6.20 1.93 41.20
N GLY A 317 -5.84 3.18 41.49
CA GLY A 317 -4.51 3.54 41.98
C GLY A 317 -4.57 4.03 43.43
N ILE A 318 -3.54 3.69 44.22
CA ILE A 318 -3.30 4.29 45.53
C ILE A 318 -2.28 5.42 45.32
N ILE A 319 -2.56 6.62 45.83
CA ILE A 319 -1.57 7.69 45.94
C ILE A 319 -0.94 7.57 47.33
N THR A 320 0.30 7.08 47.39
CA THR A 320 1.08 7.01 48.63
C THR A 320 1.94 8.26 48.77
N ILE A 321 1.72 9.03 49.84
CA ILE A 321 2.57 10.16 50.21
C ILE A 321 3.43 9.69 51.38
N VAL A 322 4.75 9.67 51.18
CA VAL A 322 5.71 9.07 52.13
C VAL A 322 6.03 9.99 53.31
N ASN A 323 5.78 11.30 53.17
CA ASN A 323 6.03 12.32 54.19
C ASN A 323 4.76 13.16 54.42
N ASP A 324 4.88 14.48 54.57
CA ASP A 324 3.75 15.36 54.88
C ASP A 324 2.87 15.67 53.65
N LEU A 325 1.55 15.63 53.84
CA LEU A 325 0.57 16.16 52.91
C LEU A 325 0.14 17.54 53.37
N PHE A 326 0.54 18.59 52.64
CA PHE A 326 0.10 19.96 52.88
C PHE A 326 -1.02 20.34 51.90
N VAL A 327 -2.24 20.53 52.41
CA VAL A 327 -3.41 20.92 51.60
C VAL A 327 -3.83 22.35 51.93
N ILE A 328 -3.77 23.22 50.93
CA ILE A 328 -4.17 24.64 51.05
C ILE A 328 -5.68 24.83 50.79
N GLY A 329 -6.32 23.84 50.16
CA GLY A 329 -7.74 23.87 49.76
C GLY A 329 -8.59 22.75 50.37
N ARG A 330 -9.51 22.17 49.58
CA ARG A 330 -10.40 21.07 50.01
C ARG A 330 -9.95 19.73 49.44
N ILE A 331 -10.18 18.65 50.18
CA ILE A 331 -10.10 17.26 49.69
C ILE A 331 -11.52 16.79 49.38
N PHE A 332 -11.77 16.28 48.18
CA PHE A 332 -13.05 15.67 47.81
C PHE A 332 -12.88 14.16 47.60
N MET A 333 -13.82 13.36 48.10
CA MET A 333 -13.90 11.92 47.83
C MET A 333 -15.13 11.64 46.96
N ASN A 334 -15.02 10.68 46.03
CA ASN A 334 -16.17 10.25 45.23
C ASN A 334 -17.13 9.43 46.11
N ASN A 335 -18.44 9.61 45.95
CA ASN A 335 -19.56 9.15 46.82
C ASN A 335 -20.03 10.11 47.93
N GLY A 336 -19.70 11.40 47.84
CA GLY A 336 -20.55 12.45 48.40
C GLY A 336 -20.62 12.58 49.93
N GLN A 337 -19.82 11.84 50.69
CA GLN A 337 -19.66 12.12 52.12
C GLN A 337 -18.43 13.02 52.33
N LEU A 338 -18.70 14.32 52.44
CA LEU A 338 -17.72 15.34 52.81
C LEU A 338 -17.16 15.08 54.22
N VAL A 339 -15.83 15.10 54.36
CA VAL A 339 -15.20 15.65 55.58
C VAL A 339 -14.93 17.14 55.33
N GLN A 340 -16.05 17.88 55.29
CA GLN A 340 -16.26 19.33 55.44
C GLN A 340 -15.69 20.37 54.44
N ASN A 341 -16.50 21.41 54.28
CA ASN A 341 -16.20 22.68 53.62
C ASN A 341 -15.80 23.70 54.69
N GLY A 342 -14.49 23.98 54.80
CA GLY A 342 -13.91 24.87 55.80
C GLY A 342 -12.71 24.20 56.48
N GLY A 343 -11.74 25.00 56.94
CA GLY A 343 -10.56 24.46 57.65
C GLY A 343 -10.95 23.82 58.98
N PHE A 344 -10.20 22.80 59.40
CA PHE A 344 -10.36 22.24 60.76
C PHE A 344 -10.02 23.31 61.80
N THR A 345 -10.93 23.54 62.75
CA THR A 345 -10.64 24.37 63.91
C THR A 345 -10.04 23.49 64.99
N ASN A 346 -8.84 23.85 65.46
CA ASN A 346 -8.23 23.18 66.62
C ASN A 346 -8.71 23.87 67.90
N TYR A 347 -9.49 23.16 68.71
CA TYR A 347 -10.03 23.69 69.95
C TYR A 347 -9.06 23.55 71.14
N GLY A 348 -8.17 22.56 71.12
CA GLY A 348 -7.19 22.28 72.17
C GLY A 348 -7.77 21.98 73.57
N ALA A 349 -7.11 21.09 74.32
CA ALA A 349 -7.39 20.92 75.75
C ALA A 349 -6.16 20.41 76.51
N THR A 350 -6.19 20.47 77.85
CA THR A 350 -5.15 19.85 78.69
C THR A 350 -5.80 18.91 79.70
N LEU A 351 -5.37 17.65 79.67
CA LEU A 351 -5.70 16.65 80.69
C LEU A 351 -4.67 16.75 81.82
N GLN A 352 -5.13 17.05 83.02
CA GLN A 352 -4.27 17.21 84.19
C GLN A 352 -3.97 15.84 84.81
N PRO A 353 -2.74 15.59 85.32
CA PRO A 353 -2.35 14.30 85.86
C PRO A 353 -2.99 13.98 87.22
N GLY A 354 -2.78 12.74 87.68
CA GLY A 354 -3.03 12.33 89.06
C GLY A 354 -4.48 12.50 89.52
N ALA A 355 -4.67 13.17 90.65
CA ALA A 355 -5.98 13.28 91.34
C ALA A 355 -7.07 14.02 90.54
N SER A 356 -6.72 14.61 89.40
CA SER A 356 -7.68 15.22 88.47
C SER A 356 -8.46 14.16 87.64
N TRP A 357 -8.05 12.90 87.71
CA TRP A 357 -8.76 11.73 87.20
C TRP A 357 -9.55 11.06 88.31
N ASN A 358 -10.78 10.62 88.01
CA ASN A 358 -11.53 9.79 88.93
C ASN A 358 -10.81 8.43 89.08
N ALA A 359 -10.38 8.10 90.29
CA ALA A 359 -9.58 6.89 90.56
C ALA A 359 -10.32 5.57 90.25
N THR A 360 -11.66 5.58 90.32
CA THR A 360 -12.49 4.39 90.08
C THR A 360 -12.83 4.23 88.61
N THR A 361 -13.34 5.29 87.96
CA THR A 361 -13.77 5.21 86.56
C THR A 361 -12.65 5.45 85.56
N ARG A 362 -11.51 5.96 86.05
CA ARG A 362 -10.35 6.41 85.26
C ARG A 362 -10.74 7.44 84.21
N GLN A 363 -11.66 8.33 84.57
CA GLN A 363 -12.15 9.38 83.69
C GLN A 363 -11.77 10.77 84.17
N GLN A 364 -11.49 11.65 83.23
CA GLN A 364 -11.35 13.09 83.43
C GLN A 364 -12.23 13.81 82.42
N THR A 365 -12.93 14.83 82.91
CA THR A 365 -13.84 15.62 82.09
C THR A 365 -13.30 17.04 81.97
N VAL A 366 -13.21 17.53 80.73
CA VAL A 366 -12.63 18.85 80.43
C VAL A 366 -13.58 19.68 79.57
N ASN A 367 -13.64 20.98 79.85
CA ASN A 367 -14.36 21.93 79.03
C ASN A 367 -13.49 22.37 77.85
N VAL A 368 -14.05 22.30 76.66
CA VAL A 368 -13.44 22.57 75.36
C VAL A 368 -14.34 23.56 74.62
N PRO A 369 -14.18 24.88 74.87
CA PRO A 369 -15.07 25.91 74.34
C PRO A 369 -15.18 25.87 72.81
N GLY A 370 -16.42 25.95 72.31
CA GLY A 370 -16.70 25.98 70.86
C GLY A 370 -16.74 24.60 70.20
N SER A 371 -16.27 23.55 70.86
CA SER A 371 -16.32 22.17 70.33
C SER A 371 -17.74 21.65 70.11
N ALA A 372 -18.74 22.24 70.78
CA ALA A 372 -20.15 21.95 70.55
C ALA A 372 -20.60 22.26 69.10
N ASN A 373 -19.93 23.20 68.43
CA ASN A 373 -20.32 23.66 67.10
C ASN A 373 -19.93 22.68 65.98
N SER A 374 -19.02 21.74 66.25
CA SER A 374 -18.58 20.73 65.28
C SER A 374 -19.42 19.46 65.38
N ALA A 375 -19.85 18.93 64.23
CA ALA A 375 -20.64 17.70 64.20
C ALA A 375 -19.80 16.48 64.57
N ASN A 376 -18.55 16.45 64.09
CA ASN A 376 -17.57 15.42 64.38
C ASN A 376 -16.32 16.04 65.01
N LEU A 377 -15.71 15.34 65.95
CA LEU A 377 -14.45 15.75 66.57
C LEU A 377 -13.45 14.61 66.45
N LEU A 378 -12.26 14.92 65.93
CA LEU A 378 -11.10 14.04 66.02
C LEU A 378 -10.29 14.49 67.22
N THR A 379 -10.04 13.56 68.15
CA THR A 379 -9.24 13.80 69.35
C THR A 379 -7.96 12.98 69.30
N GLY A 380 -6.83 13.59 69.61
CA GLY A 380 -5.55 12.89 69.76
C GLY A 380 -4.58 13.70 70.61
N PRO A 381 -3.43 13.12 70.98
CA PRO A 381 -2.39 13.88 71.65
C PRO A 381 -1.89 15.01 70.75
N ASP A 382 -1.56 16.15 71.36
CA ASP A 382 -0.82 17.20 70.68
C ASP A 382 0.63 16.75 70.48
N ILE A 383 0.98 16.45 69.23
CA ILE A 383 2.32 16.01 68.83
C ILE A 383 3.38 17.11 68.94
N GLY A 384 2.98 18.38 69.07
CA GLY A 384 3.90 19.50 69.24
C GLY A 384 4.34 19.74 70.68
N THR A 385 3.67 19.12 71.66
CA THR A 385 4.00 19.26 73.07
C THR A 385 4.75 18.03 73.59
N ALA A 386 5.96 18.26 74.12
CA ALA A 386 6.82 17.20 74.66
C ALA A 386 6.07 16.29 75.65
N ASN A 387 6.29 14.98 75.54
CA ASN A 387 5.75 13.90 76.37
C ASN A 387 4.23 13.67 76.25
N SER A 388 3.47 14.52 75.52
CA SER A 388 2.00 14.36 75.42
C SER A 388 1.62 13.14 74.57
N TYR A 389 2.34 12.86 73.49
CA TYR A 389 2.11 11.68 72.66
C TYR A 389 2.46 10.39 73.42
N GLU A 390 3.65 10.34 74.01
CA GLU A 390 4.14 9.17 74.74
C GLU A 390 3.23 8.83 75.93
N GLU A 391 2.86 9.83 76.74
CA GLU A 391 2.01 9.61 77.91
C GLU A 391 0.58 9.22 77.50
N TRP A 392 0.04 9.79 76.42
CA TRP A 392 -1.27 9.42 75.87
C TRP A 392 -1.31 7.94 75.46
N CYS A 393 -0.28 7.48 74.76
CA CYS A 393 -0.14 6.08 74.33
C CYS A 393 0.07 5.15 75.53
N ASN A 394 0.98 5.50 76.45
CA ASN A 394 1.30 4.68 77.62
C ASN A 394 0.10 4.51 78.56
N CYS A 395 -0.75 5.53 78.68
CA CYS A 395 -1.92 5.53 79.54
C CYS A 395 -3.18 5.02 78.86
N GLY A 396 -3.16 4.72 77.56
CA GLY A 396 -4.33 4.25 76.81
C GLY A 396 -5.48 5.25 76.81
N VAL A 397 -5.19 6.55 76.65
CA VAL A 397 -6.20 7.62 76.74
C VAL A 397 -7.10 7.61 75.50
N ARG A 398 -8.41 7.72 75.70
CA ARG A 398 -9.41 7.86 74.63
C ARG A 398 -10.56 8.77 75.07
N CYS A 399 -11.13 9.52 74.13
CA CYS A 399 -12.39 10.24 74.38
C CYS A 399 -13.55 9.22 74.36
N VAL A 400 -14.40 9.21 75.39
CA VAL A 400 -15.48 8.23 75.55
C VAL A 400 -16.87 8.84 75.57
N ALA A 401 -16.98 10.14 75.82
CA ALA A 401 -18.26 10.84 75.79
C ALA A 401 -18.08 12.33 75.48
N ARG A 402 -19.17 12.92 74.96
CA ARG A 402 -19.29 14.36 74.71
C ARG A 402 -20.65 14.83 75.20
N SER A 403 -20.68 16.00 75.82
CA SER A 403 -21.90 16.73 76.15
C SER A 403 -21.66 18.23 76.00
N GLY A 404 -22.30 18.86 75.01
CA GLY A 404 -22.05 20.26 74.67
C GLY A 404 -20.56 20.53 74.38
N ASN A 405 -19.99 21.51 75.08
CA ASN A 405 -18.56 21.87 75.01
C ASN A 405 -17.67 20.99 75.90
N THR A 406 -18.19 19.92 76.50
CA THR A 406 -17.45 19.10 77.44
C THR A 406 -17.13 17.73 76.85
N LEU A 407 -15.87 17.32 76.99
CA LEU A 407 -15.38 16.01 76.58
C LEU A 407 -14.92 15.22 77.81
N THR A 408 -15.30 13.95 77.85
CA THR A 408 -14.85 13.00 78.87
C THR A 408 -13.85 12.04 78.25
N PHE A 409 -12.66 11.99 78.83
CA PHE A 409 -11.60 11.08 78.46
C PHE A 409 -11.50 9.97 79.49
N GLN A 410 -11.19 8.76 79.03
CA GLN A 410 -10.92 7.60 79.86
C GLN A 410 -9.52 7.07 79.58
N CYS A 411 -8.83 6.62 80.62
CA CYS A 411 -7.51 6.01 80.51
C CYS A 411 -7.49 4.58 81.08
N GLU A 412 -6.49 3.82 80.66
CA GLU A 412 -6.15 2.51 81.21
C GLU A 412 -5.21 2.64 82.41
N ALA A 413 -4.28 3.60 82.40
CA ALA A 413 -3.48 4.00 83.55
C ALA A 413 -3.61 5.51 83.78
N ILE A 414 -3.62 5.95 85.04
CA ILE A 414 -3.75 7.39 85.35
C ILE A 414 -2.46 8.11 84.93
N PRO A 415 -2.54 9.13 84.07
CA PRO A 415 -1.37 9.91 83.64
C PRO A 415 -0.61 10.53 84.81
N SER A 416 0.71 10.42 84.75
CA SER A 416 1.67 10.97 85.69
C SER A 416 2.10 12.40 85.32
N VAL A 417 1.96 12.78 84.05
CA VAL A 417 2.18 14.13 83.53
C VAL A 417 0.95 14.67 82.78
N ALA A 418 0.88 15.98 82.61
CA ALA A 418 -0.20 16.60 81.86
C ALA A 418 -0.11 16.24 80.37
N ILE A 419 -1.26 15.98 79.74
CA ILE A 419 -1.35 15.66 78.32
C ILE A 419 -2.07 16.80 77.60
N ARG A 420 -1.39 17.42 76.63
CA ARG A 420 -2.04 18.33 75.68
C ARG A 420 -2.78 17.51 74.63
N VAL A 421 -4.01 17.91 74.35
CA VAL A 421 -4.91 17.20 73.43
C VAL A 421 -5.23 18.13 72.26
N SER A 422 -4.97 17.65 71.05
CA SER A 422 -5.45 18.26 69.82
C SER A 422 -6.87 17.76 69.55
N ILE A 423 -7.79 18.72 69.40
CA ILE A 423 -9.22 18.45 69.17
C ILE A 423 -9.60 19.19 67.90
N LEU A 424 -9.67 18.46 66.80
CA LEU A 424 -9.99 18.99 65.49
C LEU A 424 -11.48 18.81 65.25
N GLY A 425 -12.18 19.92 65.07
CA GLY A 425 -13.57 19.90 64.66
C GLY A 425 -13.77 20.66 63.36
N GLY A 426 -14.80 20.25 62.63
CA GLY A 426 -15.41 21.04 61.56
C GLY A 426 -16.90 20.80 61.49
#